data_AF-A0A8T4QHL9-F1
#
_entry.id   AF-A0A8T4QHL9-F1
#
_cell.length_a   1.000
_cell.length_b   1.000
_cell.length_c   1.000
_cell.angle_alpha   90.00
_cell.angle_beta   90.00
_cell.angle_gamma   90.00
#
_symmetry.space_group_name_H-M   'P 1'
#
loop_
_entity.id
_entity.type
_entity.pdbx_description
1 polymer ?
#
loop_
_entity_poly.entity_id
_entity_poly.type
_entity_poly.pdbx_seq_one_letter_code
_entity_poly.pdbx_strand_id
1 'polypeptide(L)'
;MKINIIDLVPEGCNVGDIDENFIRISCETIGRGSNPKSFVLPRTVAVDKELVEGVAAYLGDGKLSKDAYHLDFTGKDSDVVRFVHRIFKDRFNIKSRR
;
A
#
# COMPACT_ATOMS: atom_id res chain seq x y z
N MET A 1 6.54 -17.51 1.69
CA MET A 1 6.86 -16.67 2.88
C MET A 1 5.68 -15.74 3.13
N LYS A 2 5.38 -15.37 4.39
CA LYS A 2 4.35 -14.36 4.71
C LYS A 2 4.99 -13.26 5.54
N ILE A 3 4.56 -12.02 5.33
CA ILE A 3 4.95 -10.87 6.13
C ILE A 3 3.73 -10.43 6.94
N ASN A 4 3.94 -10.15 8.23
CA ASN A 4 2.95 -9.49 9.07
C ASN A 4 3.05 -7.98 8.82
N ILE A 5 1.94 -7.37 8.39
CA ILE A 5 1.91 -5.96 8.00
C ILE A 5 2.12 -5.04 9.19
N ILE A 6 1.76 -5.46 10.40
CA ILE A 6 2.01 -4.68 11.63
C ILE A 6 3.50 -4.35 11.77
N ASP A 7 4.37 -5.30 11.42
CA ASP A 7 5.82 -5.15 11.51
C ASP A 7 6.40 -4.17 10.48
N LEU A 8 5.60 -3.77 9.48
CA LEU A 8 5.95 -2.81 8.44
C LEU A 8 5.35 -1.42 8.68
N VAL A 9 4.50 -1.25 9.69
CA VAL A 9 3.87 0.03 9.98
C VAL A 9 4.93 0.99 10.55
N PRO A 10 5.12 2.19 9.96
CA PRO A 10 6.04 3.17 10.50
C PRO A 10 5.70 3.57 11.94
N GLU A 11 6.74 3.84 12.73
CA GLU A 11 6.57 4.39 14.07
C GLU A 11 5.75 5.70 14.03
N GLY A 12 4.87 5.88 15.02
CA GLY A 12 3.98 7.05 15.09
C GLY A 12 2.64 6.88 14.37
N CYS A 13 2.43 5.79 13.64
CA CYS A 13 1.10 5.43 13.14
C CYS A 13 0.30 4.64 14.19
N ASN A 14 -1.00 4.92 14.29
CA ASN A 14 -1.92 4.13 15.10
C ASN A 14 -2.41 2.91 14.31
N VAL A 15 -2.35 1.73 14.93
CA VAL A 15 -2.88 0.48 14.38
C VAL A 15 -4.05 0.03 15.23
N GLY A 16 -5.19 -0.22 14.58
CA GLY A 16 -6.40 -0.75 15.21
C GLY A 16 -6.88 -2.01 14.51
N ASP A 17 -7.42 -2.95 15.27
CA ASP A 17 -7.98 -4.17 14.72
C ASP A 17 -9.36 -3.91 14.09
N ILE A 18 -9.62 -4.50 12.93
CA ILE A 18 -10.97 -4.55 12.34
C ILE A 18 -11.59 -5.92 12.61
N ASP A 19 -10.88 -6.98 12.21
CA ASP A 19 -11.24 -8.37 12.43
C ASP A 19 -9.98 -9.25 12.41
N GLU A 20 -10.14 -10.57 12.44
CA GLU A 20 -9.03 -11.54 12.43
C GLU A 20 -8.13 -11.46 11.17
N ASN A 21 -8.59 -10.84 10.08
CA ASN A 21 -7.92 -10.78 8.79
C ASN A 21 -7.41 -9.37 8.44
N PHE A 22 -8.01 -8.32 9.00
CA PHE A 22 -7.73 -6.93 8.62
C PHE A 22 -7.36 -6.03 9.80
N ILE A 23 -6.48 -5.06 9.51
CA ILE A 23 -6.10 -3.96 10.40
C ILE A 23 -6.41 -2.61 9.75
N ARG A 24 -6.65 -1.62 10.60
CA ARG A 24 -6.75 -0.21 10.25
C ARG A 24 -5.46 0.48 10.68
N ILE A 25 -4.88 1.28 9.79
CA ILE A 25 -3.69 2.08 10.06
C ILE A 25 -4.02 3.55 9.82
N SER A 26 -3.70 4.41 10.77
CA SER A 26 -3.82 5.87 10.62
C SER A 26 -2.54 6.55 11.09
N CYS A 27 -1.89 7.29 10.19
CA CYS A 27 -0.68 8.03 10.47
C CYS A 27 -1.02 9.52 10.52
N GLU A 28 -0.57 10.23 11.55
CA GLU A 28 -0.65 11.69 11.57
C GLU A 28 0.26 12.26 10.49
N THR A 29 -0.34 12.78 9.42
CA THR A 29 0.43 13.39 8.34
C THR A 29 0.64 14.86 8.67
N ILE A 30 1.88 15.24 9.03
CA ILE A 30 2.24 16.64 9.21
C ILE A 30 1.90 17.40 7.93
N GLY A 31 0.95 18.34 8.00
CA GLY A 31 0.56 19.20 6.89
C GLY A 31 -0.69 18.83 6.07
N ARG A 32 -1.40 17.71 6.36
CA ARG A 32 -2.65 17.34 5.62
C ARG A 32 -3.97 17.51 6.39
N GLY A 33 -3.95 18.25 7.49
CA GLY A 33 -5.15 18.55 8.30
C GLY A 33 -5.51 17.43 9.29
N SER A 34 -6.48 17.71 10.16
CA SER A 34 -6.80 16.94 11.38
C SER A 34 -7.51 15.59 11.18
N ASN A 35 -7.60 15.07 9.95
CA ASN A 35 -8.31 13.81 9.65
C ASN A 35 -7.61 13.01 8.55
N PRO A 36 -6.40 12.45 8.79
CA PRO A 36 -5.80 11.51 7.87
C PRO A 36 -6.73 10.31 7.69
N LYS A 37 -7.10 10.00 6.44
CA LYS A 37 -7.95 8.84 6.17
C LYS A 37 -7.18 7.57 6.54
N SER A 38 -7.76 6.76 7.41
CA SER A 38 -7.17 5.47 7.76
C SER A 38 -7.15 4.54 6.55
N PHE A 39 -6.08 3.77 6.42
CA PHE A 39 -5.96 2.68 5.47
C PHE A 39 -6.44 1.38 6.13
N VAL A 40 -7.06 0.51 5.34
CA VAL A 40 -7.44 -0.84 5.77
C VAL A 40 -6.63 -1.82 4.97
N LEU A 41 -5.78 -2.60 5.65
CA LEU A 41 -4.87 -3.56 5.04
C LEU A 41 -5.10 -4.95 5.62
N PRO A 42 -4.81 -6.03 4.85
CA PRO A 42 -4.76 -7.36 5.43
C PRO A 42 -3.65 -7.44 6.49
N ARG A 43 -3.85 -8.24 7.55
CA ARG A 43 -2.83 -8.47 8.59
C ARG A 43 -1.57 -9.10 8.05
N THR A 44 -1.72 -9.99 7.07
CA THR A 44 -0.59 -10.68 6.46
C THR A 44 -0.68 -10.62 4.95
N VAL A 45 0.48 -10.53 4.32
CA VAL A 45 0.61 -10.63 2.87
C VAL A 45 1.57 -11.76 2.54
N ALA A 46 1.17 -12.64 1.62
CA ALA A 46 2.06 -13.67 1.12
C ALA A 46 3.05 -13.07 0.10
N VAL A 47 4.32 -13.40 0.27
CA VAL A 47 5.38 -13.06 -0.68
C VAL A 47 5.48 -14.21 -1.68
N ASP A 48 4.86 -13.98 -2.83
CA ASP A 48 4.85 -14.85 -4.00
C ASP A 48 5.51 -14.15 -5.19
N LYS A 49 5.61 -14.88 -6.31
CA LYS A 49 6.23 -14.39 -7.54
C LYS A 49 5.56 -13.10 -8.04
N GLU A 50 4.22 -13.04 -7.98
CA GLU A 50 3.46 -11.90 -8.50
C GLU A 50 3.73 -10.63 -7.68
N LEU A 51 3.79 -10.73 -6.35
CA LEU A 51 4.14 -9.60 -5.49
C LEU A 51 5.57 -9.11 -5.76
N VAL A 52 6.53 -10.03 -5.91
CA VAL A 52 7.93 -9.68 -6.18
C VAL A 52 8.05 -8.96 -7.53
N GLU A 53 7.37 -9.45 -8.57
CA GLU A 53 7.32 -8.79 -9.88
C GLU A 53 6.68 -7.40 -9.81
N GLY A 54 5.58 -7.25 -9.07
CA GLY A 54 4.91 -5.96 -8.88
C GLY A 54 5.79 -4.94 -8.15
N VAL A 55 6.49 -5.36 -7.09
CA VAL A 55 7.44 -4.51 -6.37
C VAL A 55 8.63 -4.14 -7.25
N ALA A 56 9.19 -5.09 -8.00
CA ALA A 56 10.32 -4.82 -8.90
C ALA A 56 9.93 -3.84 -10.01
N ALA A 57 8.75 -4.01 -10.61
CA ALA A 57 8.22 -3.08 -11.60
C ALA A 57 8.03 -1.68 -11.00
N TYR A 58 7.46 -1.58 -9.78
CA TYR A 58 7.34 -0.30 -9.09
C TYR A 58 8.70 0.34 -8.78
N LEU A 59 9.72 -0.42 -8.37
CA LEU A 59 11.04 0.15 -8.11
C LEU A 59 11.74 0.69 -9.37
N GLY A 60 11.41 0.15 -10.55
CA GLY A 60 11.97 0.62 -11.82
C GLY A 60 11.47 2.00 -12.25
N ASP A 61 10.13 2.19 -12.21
CA ASP A 61 9.47 3.38 -12.79
C ASP A 61 8.60 4.17 -11.79
N GLY A 62 8.52 3.71 -10.55
CA GLY A 62 7.75 4.34 -9.49
C GLY A 62 8.40 5.62 -8.97
N LYS A 63 7.55 6.55 -8.54
CA LYS A 63 7.95 7.78 -7.87
C LYS A 63 7.27 7.83 -6.51
N LEU A 64 8.08 8.08 -5.48
CA LEU A 64 7.59 8.47 -4.18
C LEU A 64 7.29 9.98 -4.23
N SER A 65 6.08 10.36 -3.85
CA SER A 65 5.74 11.76 -3.66
C SER A 65 6.63 12.39 -2.59
N LYS A 66 6.73 13.73 -2.61
CA LYS A 66 7.49 14.48 -1.59
C LYS A 66 6.96 14.26 -0.16
N ASP A 67 5.70 13.85 -0.01
CA ASP A 67 5.14 13.55 1.29
C ASP A 67 5.36 12.09 1.74
N ALA A 68 5.92 11.21 0.89
CA ALA A 68 6.13 9.78 1.17
C ALA A 68 4.86 8.97 1.47
N TYR A 69 3.67 9.56 1.28
CA TYR A 69 2.37 8.90 1.50
C TYR A 69 1.62 8.62 0.19
N HIS A 70 2.16 9.00 -0.97
CA HIS A 70 1.59 8.72 -2.29
C HIS A 70 2.61 7.98 -3.15
N LEU A 71 2.13 6.90 -3.76
CA LEU A 71 2.88 6.15 -4.74
C LEU A 71 2.35 6.54 -6.11
N ASP A 72 3.18 7.21 -6.89
CA ASP A 72 2.91 7.46 -8.30
C ASP A 72 3.64 6.42 -9.14
N PHE A 73 3.00 5.93 -10.19
CA PHE A 73 3.61 5.05 -11.16
C PHE A 73 3.28 5.53 -12.55
N THR A 74 4.30 5.81 -13.35
CA THR A 74 4.16 6.28 -14.73
C THR A 74 5.03 5.42 -15.64
N GLY A 75 4.41 4.66 -16.54
CA GLY A 75 5.10 3.85 -17.54
C GLY A 75 4.61 4.17 -18.95
N LYS A 76 5.47 3.93 -19.95
CA LYS A 76 5.08 3.99 -21.37
C LYS A 76 4.27 2.77 -21.80
N ASP A 77 4.50 1.63 -21.13
CA ASP A 77 3.81 0.38 -21.38
C ASP A 77 2.53 0.29 -20.52
N SER A 78 1.39 0.35 -21.18
CA SER A 78 0.08 0.30 -20.50
C SER A 78 -0.21 -1.04 -19.82
N ASP A 79 0.43 -2.13 -20.25
CA ASP A 79 0.24 -3.46 -19.66
C ASP A 79 0.99 -3.54 -18.33
N VAL A 80 2.20 -3.00 -18.28
CA VAL A 80 2.98 -2.88 -17.03
C VAL A 80 2.25 -1.99 -16.03
N VAL A 81 1.73 -0.84 -16.47
CA VAL A 81 0.93 0.06 -15.59
C VAL A 81 -0.29 -0.67 -15.02
N ARG A 82 -1.04 -1.41 -15.86
CA ARG A 82 -2.20 -2.18 -15.44
C ARG A 82 -1.82 -3.31 -14.48
N PHE A 83 -0.71 -3.99 -14.74
CA PHE A 83 -0.18 -5.03 -13.86
C PHE A 83 0.15 -4.48 -12.47
N VAL A 84 0.98 -3.43 -12.39
CA VAL A 84 1.36 -2.80 -11.12
C VAL A 84 0.14 -2.32 -10.35
N HIS A 85 -0.78 -1.62 -11.03
CA HIS A 85 -2.01 -1.14 -10.41
C HIS A 85 -2.89 -2.29 -9.87
N ARG A 86 -3.02 -3.39 -10.62
CA ARG A 86 -3.77 -4.58 -10.18
C ARG A 86 -3.15 -5.19 -8.92
N ILE A 87 -1.83 -5.37 -8.89
CA ILE A 87 -1.12 -5.91 -7.73
C ILE A 87 -1.41 -5.09 -6.48
N PHE A 88 -1.21 -3.77 -6.53
CA PHE A 88 -1.45 -2.93 -5.36
C PHE A 88 -2.92 -2.90 -4.95
N LYS A 89 -3.85 -2.83 -5.91
CA LYS A 89 -5.28 -2.79 -5.62
C LYS A 89 -5.78 -4.08 -4.97
N ASP A 90 -5.47 -5.22 -5.56
CA ASP A 90 -6.03 -6.50 -5.13
C ASP A 90 -5.34 -7.00 -3.87
N ARG A 91 -4.02 -6.78 -3.75
CA ARG A 91 -3.23 -7.28 -2.62
C ARG A 91 -3.40 -6.48 -1.34
N PHE A 92 -3.59 -5.17 -1.47
CA PHE A 92 -3.80 -4.28 -0.32
C PHE A 92 -5.27 -3.89 -0.13
N ASN A 93 -6.19 -4.54 -0.86
CA ASN A 93 -7.63 -4.30 -0.78
C ASN A 93 -7.99 -2.80 -0.87
N ILE A 94 -7.31 -2.07 -1.75
CA ILE A 94 -7.54 -0.63 -1.93
C ILE A 94 -8.88 -0.47 -2.64
N LYS A 95 -9.95 -0.30 -1.85
CA LYS A 95 -11.28 -0.01 -2.39
C LYS A 95 -11.26 1.38 -3.02
N SER A 96 -11.31 1.42 -4.35
CA SER A 96 -11.74 2.63 -5.07
C SER A 96 -13.10 3.02 -4.52
N ARG A 97 -13.20 4.22 -3.94
CA ARG A 97 -14.50 4.81 -3.61
C ARG A 97 -15.27 4.94 -4.93
N ARG A 98 -16.34 4.16 -5.08
CA ARG A 98 -17.43 4.50 -6.00
C ARG A 98 -18.23 5.65 -5.39
#